data_AF-A0A7W1NKI8-F1
#
_entry.id   AF-A0A7W1NKI8-F1
#
_cell.length_a   1.000
_cell.length_b   1.000
_cell.length_c   1.000
_cell.angle_alpha   90.00
_cell.angle_beta   90.00
_cell.angle_gamma   90.00
#
_symmetry.space_group_name_H-M   'P 1'
#
loop_
_entity.id
_entity.type
_entity.pdbx_description
1 polymer ?
#
loop_
_entity_poly.entity_id
_entity_poly.type
_entity_poly.pdbx_seq_one_letter_code
_entity_poly.pdbx_strand_id
1 'polypeptide(L)'
;MKTGQVAIVFRRDGKTIRDWTNRYREFFSKTALAEDEHQRDYVLSDLYVLNTIRSERVANSDWELIRVKLQDDYRDENLPPAAKNIEGEQAVTVYVQMREMQTKIETLEQRLEDQIKESEIRISALQAQVEREREIGERNRKEVELRLENEIRGRAEAEVELRILKRQIEKGSDK
;
A
#
# COMPACT_ATOMS: atom_id res chain seq x y z
N MET A 1 18.37 16.11 29.22
CA MET A 1 17.91 16.64 27.91
C MET A 1 17.14 17.95 28.07
N LYS A 2 17.48 19.01 27.33
CA LYS A 2 16.75 20.30 27.43
C LYS A 2 15.38 20.26 26.73
N THR A 3 14.44 21.12 27.18
CA THR A 3 13.04 21.19 26.69
C THR A 3 12.92 21.21 25.16
N GLY A 4 13.76 21.97 24.46
CA GLY A 4 13.71 22.07 22.99
C GLY A 4 14.02 20.75 22.29
N GLN A 5 14.97 19.97 22.81
CA GLN A 5 15.33 18.67 22.26
C GLN A 5 14.24 17.63 22.57
N VAL A 6 13.65 17.67 23.77
CA VAL A 6 12.49 16.84 24.14
C VAL A 6 11.31 17.12 23.21
N ALA A 7 11.03 18.39 22.91
CA ALA A 7 9.98 18.80 21.98
C ALA A 7 10.17 18.18 20.57
N ILE A 8 11.40 18.21 20.04
CA ILE A 8 11.74 17.59 18.75
C ILE A 8 11.51 16.07 18.80
N VAL A 9 12.03 15.40 19.83
CA VAL A 9 11.95 13.94 20.01
C VAL A 9 10.49 13.46 20.04
N PHE A 10 9.63 14.16 20.78
CA PHE A 10 8.21 13.80 20.91
C PHE A 10 7.30 14.43 19.84
N ARG A 11 7.86 15.20 18.90
CA ARG A 11 7.12 15.96 17.87
C ARG A 11 5.99 16.81 18.46
N ARG A 12 6.28 17.48 19.57
CA ARG A 12 5.37 18.42 20.25
C ARG A 12 6.04 19.76 20.41
N ASP A 13 5.27 20.82 20.53
CA ASP A 13 5.83 22.13 20.81
C ASP A 13 6.33 22.22 22.27
N GLY A 14 7.30 23.10 22.52
CA GLY A 14 7.88 23.26 23.85
C GLY A 14 6.90 23.83 24.90
N LYS A 15 5.77 24.42 24.50
CA LYS A 15 4.72 24.85 25.43
C LYS A 15 3.91 23.64 25.92
N THR A 16 3.57 22.71 25.04
CA THR A 16 2.90 21.44 25.37
C THR A 16 3.75 20.61 26.31
N ILE A 17 5.06 20.47 26.06
CA ILE A 17 5.96 19.77 26.98
C ILE A 17 5.92 20.42 28.36
N ARG A 18 6.05 21.75 28.45
CA ARG A 18 5.98 22.47 29.74
C ARG A 18 4.62 22.33 30.44
N ASP A 19 3.53 22.38 29.69
CA ASP A 19 2.17 22.20 30.22
C ASP A 19 2.02 20.83 30.88
N TRP A 20 2.43 19.77 30.18
CA TRP A 20 2.40 18.41 30.72
C TRP A 20 3.28 18.26 31.96
N THR A 21 4.51 18.78 31.91
CA THR A 21 5.43 18.75 33.06
C THR A 21 4.86 19.48 34.28
N ASN A 22 4.13 20.58 34.07
CA ASN A 22 3.50 21.32 35.18
C ASN A 22 2.24 20.63 35.72
N ARG A 23 1.42 20.03 34.85
CA ARG A 23 0.17 19.34 35.24
C ARG A 23 0.43 18.08 36.08
N TYR A 24 1.57 17.44 35.83
CA TYR A 24 1.98 16.17 36.42
C TYR A 24 3.26 16.30 37.25
N ARG A 25 3.44 17.48 37.86
CA ARG A 25 4.67 17.90 38.53
C ARG A 25 5.22 16.85 39.49
N GLU A 26 4.36 16.14 40.19
CA GLU A 26 4.73 15.14 41.20
C GLU A 26 5.46 13.91 40.65
N PHE A 27 5.37 13.65 39.34
CA PHE A 27 6.03 12.50 38.70
C PHE A 27 7.36 12.87 38.04
N PHE A 28 7.73 14.15 38.04
CA PHE A 28 8.94 14.64 37.38
C PHE A 28 10.07 14.90 38.38
N SER A 29 11.30 14.72 37.91
CA SER A 29 12.52 15.08 38.64
C SER A 29 12.61 16.58 38.89
N LYS A 30 13.32 16.99 39.95
CA LYS A 30 13.55 18.41 40.27
C LYS A 30 14.20 19.19 39.12
N THR A 31 15.08 18.53 38.36
CA THR A 31 15.75 19.12 37.19
C THR A 31 14.76 19.36 36.04
N ALA A 32 13.80 18.46 35.82
CA ALA A 32 12.74 18.67 34.82
C ALA A 32 11.76 19.78 35.23
N LEU A 33 11.66 20.05 36.53
CA LEU A 33 10.85 21.14 37.08
C LEU A 33 11.57 22.49 37.07
N ALA A 34 12.90 22.51 36.89
CA ALA A 34 13.75 23.69 37.03
C ALA A 34 13.58 24.36 38.40
N GLU A 35 13.50 23.56 39.47
CA GLU A 35 13.36 24.10 40.84
C GLU A 35 14.66 24.76 41.32
N ASP A 36 15.80 24.21 40.93
CA ASP A 36 17.14 24.68 41.32
C ASP A 36 17.96 25.24 40.13
N GLU A 37 17.37 25.27 38.93
CA GLU A 37 18.05 25.66 37.68
C GLU A 37 17.27 26.72 36.90
N HIS A 38 17.96 27.50 36.05
CA HIS A 38 17.30 28.45 35.14
C HIS A 38 16.61 27.77 33.95
N GLN A 39 16.92 26.50 33.68
CA GLN A 39 16.38 25.77 32.54
C GLN A 39 15.98 24.36 32.97
N ARG A 40 14.95 23.81 32.33
CA ARG A 40 14.51 22.44 32.59
C ARG A 40 15.45 21.45 31.92
N ASP A 41 15.83 20.44 32.68
CA ASP A 41 16.64 19.32 32.21
C ASP A 41 15.96 17.98 32.54
N TYR A 42 15.55 17.28 31.49
CA TYR A 42 14.80 16.04 31.57
C TYR A 42 15.75 14.85 31.56
N VAL A 43 15.71 14.02 32.60
CA VAL A 43 16.42 12.74 32.65
C VAL A 43 15.56 11.61 32.06
N LEU A 44 16.12 10.41 31.89
CA LEU A 44 15.45 9.30 31.21
C LEU A 44 14.09 8.94 31.85
N SER A 45 13.98 8.93 33.18
CA SER A 45 12.72 8.67 33.88
C SER A 45 11.63 9.69 33.53
N ASP A 46 11.99 10.96 33.37
CA ASP A 46 11.07 12.01 32.94
C ASP A 46 10.57 11.80 31.51
N LEU A 47 11.41 11.24 30.64
CA LEU A 47 11.02 10.90 29.27
C LEU A 47 9.97 9.79 29.25
N TYR A 48 10.07 8.80 30.14
CA TYR A 48 9.04 7.76 30.26
C TYR A 48 7.71 8.33 30.75
N VAL A 49 7.72 9.29 31.68
CA VAL A 49 6.51 10.01 32.11
C VAL A 49 5.90 10.76 30.94
N LEU A 50 6.69 11.53 30.19
CA LEU A 50 6.22 12.25 28.99
C LEU A 50 5.69 11.32 27.91
N ASN A 51 6.33 10.17 27.72
CA ASN A 51 5.89 9.19 26.73
C ASN A 51 4.56 8.56 27.13
N THR A 52 4.40 8.23 28.42
CA THR A 52 3.13 7.73 28.97
C THR A 52 2.01 8.73 28.74
N ILE A 53 2.24 10.02 29.08
CA ILE A 53 1.26 11.08 28.83
C ILE A 53 0.94 11.17 27.33
N ARG A 54 1.95 11.16 26.47
CA ARG A 54 1.75 11.24 25.01
C ARG A 54 0.90 10.08 24.49
N SER A 55 1.26 8.85 24.81
CA SER A 55 0.58 7.63 24.34
C SER A 55 -0.88 7.61 24.78
N GLU A 56 -1.15 7.96 26.04
CA GLU A 56 -2.51 8.03 26.58
C GLU A 56 -3.33 9.18 25.98
N ARG A 57 -2.71 10.34 25.74
CA ARG A 57 -3.39 11.46 25.07
C ARG A 57 -3.71 11.14 23.61
N VAL A 58 -2.90 10.33 22.92
CA VAL A 58 -3.22 9.81 21.59
C VAL A 58 -4.41 8.83 21.64
N ALA A 59 -4.52 8.05 22.71
CA ALA A 59 -5.65 7.16 22.95
C ALA A 59 -6.92 7.88 23.45
N ASN A 60 -6.90 9.22 23.55
CA ASN A 60 -7.97 10.05 24.11
C ASN A 60 -8.31 9.74 25.58
N SER A 61 -7.37 9.21 26.35
CA SER A 61 -7.54 9.01 27.79
C SER A 61 -7.72 10.35 28.52
N ASP A 62 -8.60 10.35 29.52
CA ASP A 62 -8.79 11.48 30.42
C ASP A 62 -7.54 11.75 31.27
N TRP A 63 -7.35 13.01 31.63
CA TRP A 63 -6.18 13.42 32.42
C TRP A 63 -6.11 12.69 33.78
N GLU A 64 -7.26 12.42 34.40
CA GLU A 64 -7.26 11.71 35.69
C GLU A 64 -6.83 10.25 35.54
N LEU A 65 -7.24 9.57 34.45
CA LEU A 65 -6.80 8.21 34.17
C LEU A 65 -5.28 8.13 33.96
N ILE A 66 -4.71 9.13 33.29
CA ILE A 66 -3.25 9.23 33.12
C ILE A 66 -2.55 9.41 34.47
N ARG A 67 -3.12 10.23 35.37
CA ARG A 67 -2.60 10.41 36.73
C ARG A 67 -2.59 9.09 37.50
N VAL A 68 -3.70 8.35 37.48
CA VAL A 68 -3.80 7.04 38.14
C VAL A 68 -2.74 6.08 37.61
N LYS A 69 -2.59 5.97 36.28
CA LYS A 69 -1.53 5.14 35.69
C LYS A 69 -0.14 5.53 36.19
N LEU A 70 0.16 6.83 36.23
CA LEU A 70 1.46 7.29 36.71
C LEU A 70 1.67 7.03 38.21
N GLN A 71 0.61 7.08 39.03
CA GLN A 71 0.64 6.72 40.45
C GLN A 71 0.87 5.23 40.68
N ASP A 72 0.31 4.38 39.81
CA ASP A 72 0.52 2.93 39.82
C ASP A 72 1.90 2.51 39.23
N ASP A 73 2.86 3.44 39.19
CA ASP A 73 4.20 3.30 38.60
C ASP A 73 4.22 2.79 37.15
N TYR A 74 3.11 2.90 36.42
CA TYR A 74 3.11 2.59 34.99
C TYR A 74 3.93 3.64 34.22
N ARG A 75 4.89 3.15 33.43
CA ARG A 75 5.77 3.98 32.59
C ARG A 75 5.88 3.32 31.21
N ASP A 76 5.48 4.04 30.17
CA ASP A 76 5.67 3.60 28.78
C ASP A 76 7.14 3.75 28.37
N GLU A 77 7.87 2.64 28.45
CA GLU A 77 9.29 2.55 28.09
C GLU A 77 9.54 2.52 26.58
N ASN A 78 8.50 2.43 25.75
CA ASN A 78 8.62 2.43 24.30
C ASN A 78 8.85 3.84 23.75
N LEU A 79 10.00 4.42 24.11
CA LEU A 79 10.38 5.76 23.69
C LEU A 79 10.57 5.84 22.17
N PRO A 80 10.30 7.01 21.55
CA PRO A 80 10.66 7.26 20.17
C PRO A 80 12.14 6.93 19.92
N PRO A 81 12.52 6.35 18.76
CA PRO A 81 13.91 6.01 18.45
C PRO A 81 14.89 7.18 18.65
N ALA A 82 14.44 8.42 18.38
CA ALA A 82 15.23 9.64 18.59
C ALA A 82 15.55 9.94 20.07
N ALA A 83 14.76 9.42 21.02
CA ALA A 83 14.99 9.58 22.46
C ALA A 83 16.02 8.59 23.02
N LYS A 84 16.21 7.44 22.35
CA LYS A 84 17.10 6.36 22.78
C LYS A 84 18.58 6.64 22.49
N ASN A 85 18.89 7.68 21.71
CA ASN A 85 20.22 7.93 21.14
C ASN A 85 21.07 8.98 21.90
N ILE A 86 20.88 9.15 23.22
CA ILE A 86 21.48 10.28 23.95
C ILE A 86 22.73 9.91 24.76
N GLU A 87 23.13 8.63 24.81
CA GLU A 87 24.45 8.25 25.32
C GLU A 87 25.39 7.76 24.20
N GLY A 88 26.56 8.40 24.15
CA GLY A 88 27.42 8.58 22.97
C GLY A 88 28.10 7.36 22.34
N GLU A 89 27.79 6.13 22.74
CA GLU A 89 28.38 4.92 22.14
C GLU A 89 27.54 4.30 21.00
N GLN A 90 26.25 4.65 20.87
CA GLN A 90 25.34 3.99 19.90
C GLN A 90 25.14 4.73 18.56
N ALA A 91 25.76 5.90 18.35
CA ALA A 91 25.62 6.66 17.11
C ALA A 91 26.07 5.86 15.87
N VAL A 92 27.12 5.03 16.02
CA VAL A 92 27.60 4.14 14.96
C VAL A 92 26.58 3.04 14.66
N THR A 93 25.98 2.45 15.69
CA THR A 93 24.97 1.38 15.55
C THR A 93 23.71 1.86 14.83
N VAL A 94 23.24 3.07 15.12
CA VAL A 94 22.09 3.68 14.44
C VAL A 94 22.41 3.98 12.98
N TYR A 95 23.62 4.49 12.68
CA TYR A 95 24.05 4.71 11.30
C TYR A 95 24.12 3.39 10.51
N VAL A 96 24.63 2.32 11.13
CA VAL A 96 24.64 0.97 10.53
C VAL A 96 23.23 0.48 10.27
N GLN A 97 22.30 0.61 11.24
CA GLN A 97 20.90 0.22 11.06
C GLN A 97 20.19 1.05 9.99
N MET A 98 20.43 2.36 9.92
CA MET A 98 19.89 3.22 8.86
C MET A 98 20.41 2.80 7.50
N ARG A 99 21.71 2.49 7.39
CA ARG A 99 22.32 2.01 6.14
C ARG A 99 21.73 0.65 5.72
N GLU A 100 21.56 -0.28 6.66
CA GLU A 100 20.90 -1.56 6.40
C GLU A 100 19.44 -1.40 5.97
N MET A 101 18.70 -0.49 6.60
CA MET A 101 17.34 -0.15 6.19
C MET A 101 17.31 0.45 4.78
N GLN A 102 18.27 1.32 4.46
CA GLN A 102 18.36 1.96 3.16
C GLN A 102 18.67 0.94 2.06
N THR A 103 19.61 0.02 2.31
CA THR A 103 19.88 -1.10 1.40
C THR A 103 18.65 -2.02 1.23
N LYS A 104 17.89 -2.27 2.30
CA LYS A 104 16.64 -3.04 2.21
C LYS A 104 15.59 -2.33 1.36
N ILE A 105 15.45 -1.00 1.51
CA ILE A 105 14.54 -0.19 0.71
C ILE A 105 14.94 -0.28 -0.76
N GLU A 106 16.20 -0.01 -1.10
CA GLU A 106 16.71 -0.10 -2.48
C GLU A 106 16.46 -1.49 -3.09
N THR A 107 16.70 -2.56 -2.31
CA THR A 107 16.45 -3.94 -2.77
C THR A 107 14.97 -4.22 -3.02
N LEU A 108 14.09 -3.69 -2.16
CA LEU A 108 12.65 -3.86 -2.31
C LEU A 108 12.10 -3.03 -3.48
N GLU A 109 12.62 -1.83 -3.69
CA GLU A 109 12.29 -0.99 -4.85
C GLU A 109 12.70 -1.67 -6.16
N GLN A 110 13.91 -2.23 -6.22
CA GLN A 110 14.38 -3.02 -7.37
C GLN A 110 13.46 -4.20 -7.66
N ARG A 111 13.08 -4.98 -6.63
CA ARG A 111 12.16 -6.12 -6.78
C ARG A 111 10.78 -5.69 -7.27
N LEU A 112 10.28 -4.55 -6.80
CA LEU A 112 9.00 -4.02 -7.23
C LEU A 112 9.06 -3.64 -8.72
N GLU A 113 10.14 -3.00 -9.15
CA GLU A 113 10.35 -2.64 -10.55
C GLU A 113 10.41 -3.88 -11.45
N ASP A 114 11.12 -4.93 -11.03
CA ASP A 114 11.18 -6.19 -11.77
C ASP A 114 9.81 -6.87 -11.88
N GLN A 115 9.01 -6.86 -10.81
CA GLN A 115 7.64 -7.40 -10.81
C GLN A 115 6.70 -6.61 -11.72
N ILE A 116 6.85 -5.28 -11.77
CA ILE A 116 6.08 -4.43 -12.67
C ILE A 116 6.42 -4.80 -14.12
N LYS A 117 7.71 -4.89 -14.47
CA LYS A 117 8.15 -5.28 -15.82
C LYS A 117 7.63 -6.66 -16.22
N GLU A 118 7.70 -7.64 -15.33
CA GLU A 118 7.16 -8.98 -15.61
C GLU A 118 5.64 -8.94 -15.87
N SER A 119 4.92 -8.15 -15.06
CA SER A 119 3.47 -7.98 -15.20
C SER A 119 3.11 -7.32 -16.53
N GLU A 120 3.85 -6.28 -16.95
CA GLU A 120 3.65 -5.61 -18.24
C GLU A 120 3.87 -6.55 -19.42
N ILE A 121 4.93 -7.37 -19.39
CA ILE A 121 5.20 -8.39 -20.42
C ILE A 121 4.05 -9.39 -20.48
N ARG A 122 3.55 -9.84 -19.32
CA ARG A 122 2.45 -10.81 -19.26
C ARG A 122 1.14 -10.23 -19.79
N ILE A 123 0.83 -8.97 -19.46
CA ILE A 123 -0.34 -8.26 -19.97
C ILE A 123 -0.26 -8.14 -21.50
N SER A 124 0.89 -7.72 -22.02
CA SER A 124 1.10 -7.60 -23.47
C SER A 124 0.93 -8.94 -24.20
N ALA A 125 1.48 -10.02 -23.64
CA ALA A 125 1.32 -11.37 -24.20
C ALA A 125 -0.14 -11.83 -24.22
N LEU A 126 -0.88 -11.59 -23.13
CA LEU A 126 -2.32 -11.92 -23.05
C LEU A 126 -3.15 -11.10 -24.04
N GLN A 127 -2.87 -9.80 -24.18
CA GLN A 127 -3.54 -8.97 -25.17
C GLN A 127 -3.30 -9.48 -26.60
N ALA A 128 -2.05 -9.85 -26.93
CA ALA A 128 -1.72 -10.43 -28.23
C ALA A 128 -2.36 -11.81 -28.46
N GLN A 129 -2.65 -12.57 -27.40
CA GLN A 129 -3.39 -13.83 -27.50
C GLN A 129 -4.88 -13.58 -27.75
N VAL A 130 -5.50 -12.67 -26.99
CA VAL A 130 -6.91 -12.30 -27.16
C VAL A 130 -7.17 -11.79 -28.58
N GLU A 131 -6.27 -10.97 -29.12
CA GLU A 131 -6.43 -10.46 -30.48
C GLU A 131 -6.32 -11.57 -31.53
N ARG A 132 -5.38 -12.51 -31.36
CA ARG A 132 -5.29 -13.70 -32.23
C ARG A 132 -6.55 -14.56 -32.18
N GLU A 133 -7.12 -14.78 -31.00
CA GLU A 133 -8.36 -15.54 -30.86
C GLU A 133 -9.55 -14.83 -31.53
N ARG A 134 -9.59 -13.49 -31.45
CA ARG A 134 -10.59 -12.68 -32.17
C ARG A 134 -10.46 -12.83 -33.69
N GLU A 135 -9.24 -12.70 -34.23
CA GLU A 135 -8.99 -12.87 -35.66
C GLU A 135 -9.37 -14.27 -36.16
N ILE A 136 -9.03 -15.32 -35.40
CA ILE A 136 -9.45 -16.69 -35.70
C ILE A 136 -10.97 -16.81 -35.69
N GLY A 137 -11.62 -16.25 -34.67
CA GLY A 137 -13.09 -16.24 -34.57
C GLY A 137 -13.74 -15.53 -35.76
N GLU A 138 -13.20 -14.40 -36.22
CA GLU A 138 -13.68 -13.69 -37.40
C GLU A 138 -13.49 -14.47 -38.69
N ARG A 139 -12.32 -15.09 -38.88
CA ARG A 139 -12.07 -15.94 -40.06
C ARG A 139 -13.03 -17.12 -40.11
N ASN A 140 -13.21 -17.81 -38.99
CA ASN A 140 -14.13 -18.95 -38.89
C ASN A 140 -15.58 -18.52 -39.20
N ARG A 141 -16.01 -17.35 -38.71
CA ARG A 141 -17.35 -16.81 -39.04
C ARG A 141 -17.51 -16.59 -40.54
N LYS A 142 -16.53 -15.93 -41.18
CA LYS A 142 -16.55 -15.68 -42.64
C LYS A 142 -16.53 -16.97 -43.45
N GLU A 143 -15.78 -17.97 -43.01
CA GLU A 143 -15.72 -19.27 -43.68
C GLU A 143 -17.06 -20.01 -43.61
N VAL A 144 -17.72 -19.98 -42.45
CA VAL A 144 -19.06 -20.55 -42.28
C VAL A 144 -20.09 -19.83 -43.15
N GLU A 145 -20.05 -18.50 -43.19
CA GLU A 145 -20.93 -17.68 -44.02
C GLU A 145 -20.74 -18.00 -45.52
N LEU A 146 -19.51 -18.03 -46.00
CA LEU A 146 -19.19 -18.38 -47.39
C LEU A 146 -19.63 -19.81 -47.74
N ARG A 147 -19.46 -20.75 -46.81
CA ARG A 147 -19.90 -22.14 -47.00
C ARG A 147 -21.42 -22.22 -47.14
N LEU A 148 -22.17 -21.49 -46.31
CA LEU A 148 -23.63 -21.42 -46.37
C LEU A 148 -24.10 -20.78 -47.69
N GLU A 149 -23.49 -19.68 -48.12
CA GLU A 149 -23.81 -19.03 -49.39
C GLU A 149 -23.60 -19.98 -50.58
N ASN A 150 -22.47 -20.70 -50.61
CA ASN A 150 -22.18 -21.67 -51.65
C ASN A 150 -23.18 -22.84 -51.66
N GLU A 151 -23.61 -23.32 -50.49
CA GLU A 151 -24.62 -24.38 -50.38
C GLU A 151 -26.00 -23.91 -50.86
N ILE A 152 -26.42 -22.70 -50.48
CA ILE A 152 -27.68 -22.09 -50.95
C ILE A 152 -27.66 -21.94 -52.47
N ARG A 153 -26.55 -21.41 -53.02
CA ARG A 153 -26.40 -21.25 -54.48
C ARG A 153 -26.47 -22.61 -55.20
N GLY A 154 -25.74 -23.62 -54.71
CA GLY A 154 -25.76 -24.95 -55.31
C GLY A 154 -27.15 -25.61 -55.28
N ARG A 155 -27.92 -25.41 -54.19
CA ARG A 155 -29.32 -25.89 -54.13
C ARG A 155 -30.21 -25.16 -55.14
N ALA A 156 -30.06 -23.84 -55.28
CA ALA A 156 -30.84 -23.05 -56.23
C ALA A 156 -30.54 -23.45 -57.69
N GLU A 157 -29.27 -23.67 -58.03
CA GLU A 157 -28.85 -24.14 -59.36
C GLU A 157 -29.44 -25.52 -59.68
N ALA A 158 -29.34 -26.48 -58.74
CA ALA A 158 -29.94 -27.80 -58.90
C ALA A 158 -31.46 -27.75 -59.07
N GLU A 159 -32.15 -26.85 -58.36
CA GLU A 159 -33.60 -26.66 -58.50
C GLU A 159 -33.97 -26.13 -59.90
N VAL A 160 -33.18 -25.19 -60.43
CA VAL A 160 -33.36 -24.66 -61.79
C VAL A 160 -33.15 -25.77 -62.84
N GLU A 161 -32.09 -26.58 -62.71
CA GLU A 161 -31.83 -27.71 -63.61
C GLU A 161 -32.97 -28.73 -63.59
N LEU A 162 -33.48 -29.09 -62.40
CA LEU A 162 -34.62 -29.97 -62.25
C LEU A 162 -35.88 -29.41 -62.94
N ARG A 163 -36.13 -28.10 -62.84
CA ARG A 163 -37.25 -27.45 -63.54
C ARG A 163 -37.09 -27.50 -65.06
N ILE A 164 -35.87 -27.34 -65.57
CA ILE A 164 -35.57 -27.45 -67.00
C ILE A 164 -35.82 -28.88 -67.49
N LEU A 165 -35.29 -29.88 -66.78
CA LEU A 165 -35.47 -31.30 -67.11
C LEU A 165 -36.95 -31.70 -67.12
N LYS A 166 -37.72 -31.30 -66.10
CA LYS A 166 -39.17 -31.55 -66.05
C LYS A 166 -39.89 -30.99 -67.28
N ARG A 167 -39.61 -29.74 -67.67
CA ARG A 167 -40.19 -29.12 -68.88
C ARG A 167 -39.79 -29.84 -70.17
N GLN A 168 -38.58 -30.39 -70.26
CA GLN A 168 -38.14 -31.15 -71.43
C GLN A 168 -38.86 -32.49 -71.53
N ILE A 169 -39.07 -33.18 -70.40
CA ILE A 169 -39.83 -34.43 -70.34
C ILE A 169 -41.29 -34.19 -70.73
N GLU A 170 -41.93 -33.15 -70.17
CA GLU A 170 -43.33 -32.80 -70.50
C GLU A 170 -43.51 -32.51 -72.00
N LYS A 171 -42.58 -31.77 -72.62
CA LYS A 171 -42.63 -31.48 -74.07
C LYS A 171 -42.29 -32.67 -74.96
N GLY A 172 -41.55 -33.67 -74.45
CA GLY A 172 -41.20 -34.89 -75.17
C GLY A 172 -42.30 -35.95 -75.16
N SER A 173 -43.26 -35.86 -74.23
CA SER A 173 -44.34 -36.84 -74.05
C SER A 173 -45.61 -36.55 -74.87
N ASP A 174 -45.67 -35.42 -75.59
CA ASP A 174 -46.79 -34.97 -76.44
C ASP A 174 -46.59 -35.29 -77.95
N LYS A 175 -45.70 -36.24 -78.28
CA LYS A 175 -45.49 -36.76 -79.65
C LYS A 175 -45.76 -38.25 -79.71
#